data_AF-A0A1F3ZGD7-F1
#
_entry.id   AF-A0A1F3ZGD7-F1
#
_cell.length_a   1.000
_cell.length_b   1.000
_cell.length_c   1.000
_cell.angle_alpha   90.00
_cell.angle_beta   90.00
_cell.angle_gamma   90.00
#
_symmetry.space_group_name_H-M   'P 1'
#
loop_
_entity.id
_entity.type
_entity.pdbx_description
1 polymer ?
#
loop_
_entity_poly.entity_id
_entity_poly.type
_entity_poly.pdbx_seq_one_letter_code
_entity_poly.pdbx_strand_id
1 'polypeptide(L)'
;MKPLFKEWLAAHYPQRADHVMSIVRQLRGGRENDPNFGTRMTGTGTYAELIANRFKIACRKFGLNQKRRGEEPFECARFRPPSLGGQMTLF
;
A
#
# COMPACT_ATOMS: atom_id res chain seq x y z
N MET A 1 7.93 -10.75 -10.61
CA MET A 1 7.09 -11.42 -9.60
C MET A 1 7.81 -12.69 -9.21
N LYS A 2 7.96 -13.03 -7.93
CA LYS A 2 8.49 -14.36 -7.58
C LYS A 2 7.52 -15.40 -8.19
N PRO A 3 8.01 -16.42 -8.92
CA PRO A 3 7.17 -17.42 -9.60
C PRO A 3 6.18 -18.09 -8.63
N LEU A 4 6.56 -18.13 -7.35
CA LEU A 4 5.79 -18.63 -6.22
C LEU A 4 4.31 -18.21 -6.17
N PHE A 5 3.96 -16.94 -6.43
CA PHE A 5 2.54 -16.55 -6.32
C PHE A 5 1.71 -17.09 -7.48
N LYS A 6 2.28 -17.12 -8.70
CA LYS A 6 1.60 -17.68 -9.86
C LYS A 6 1.42 -19.19 -9.71
N GLU A 7 2.47 -19.87 -9.24
CA GLU A 7 2.42 -21.30 -8.90
C GLU A 7 1.38 -21.60 -7.82
N TRP A 8 1.35 -20.78 -6.76
CA TRP A 8 0.37 -20.92 -5.69
C TRP A 8 -1.07 -20.75 -6.21
N LEU A 9 -1.32 -19.77 -7.07
CA LEU A 9 -2.62 -19.58 -7.72
C LEU A 9 -2.98 -20.77 -8.61
N ALA A 10 -2.03 -21.29 -9.39
CA ALA A 10 -2.27 -22.46 -10.23
C ALA A 10 -2.63 -23.70 -9.40
N ALA A 11 -1.98 -23.88 -8.24
CA ALA A 11 -2.23 -25.01 -7.36
C ALA A 11 -3.58 -24.92 -6.61
N HIS A 12 -3.96 -23.74 -6.11
CA HIS A 12 -5.11 -23.60 -5.21
C HIS A 12 -6.36 -23.00 -5.89
N TYR A 13 -6.17 -22.20 -6.94
CA TYR A 13 -7.24 -21.48 -7.65
C TYR A 13 -7.05 -21.51 -9.17
N PRO A 14 -6.87 -22.69 -9.80
CA PRO A 14 -6.50 -22.81 -11.21
C PRO A 14 -7.46 -22.07 -12.15
N GLN A 15 -8.77 -22.17 -11.90
CA GLN A 15 -9.82 -21.54 -12.72
C GLN A 15 -9.79 -20.00 -12.68
N ARG A 16 -9.13 -19.40 -11.68
CA ARG A 16 -9.06 -17.94 -11.50
C ARG A 16 -7.65 -17.39 -11.74
N ALA A 17 -6.64 -18.26 -11.86
CA ALA A 17 -5.24 -17.85 -11.89
C ALA A 17 -4.96 -16.84 -13.01
N ASP A 18 -5.40 -17.14 -14.23
CA ASP A 18 -5.18 -16.26 -15.38
C ASP A 18 -5.90 -14.92 -15.25
N HIS A 19 -7.12 -14.94 -14.71
CA HIS A 19 -7.89 -13.73 -14.49
C HIS A 19 -7.24 -12.82 -13.44
N VAL A 20 -6.81 -13.39 -12.30
CA VAL A 20 -6.10 -12.66 -11.25
C VAL A 20 -4.81 -12.07 -11.80
N MET A 21 -4.03 -12.86 -12.55
CA MET A 21 -2.80 -12.39 -13.17
C MET A 21 -3.04 -11.31 -14.24
N SER A 22 -4.17 -11.36 -14.95
CA SER A 22 -4.59 -10.31 -15.88
C SER A 22 -4.82 -8.97 -15.16
N ILE A 23 -5.56 -8.98 -14.05
CA ILE A 23 -5.78 -7.77 -13.23
C ILE A 23 -4.45 -7.23 -12.70
N VAL A 24 -3.56 -8.10 -12.21
CA VAL A 24 -2.22 -7.69 -11.73
C VAL A 24 -1.43 -6.97 -12.81
N ARG A 25 -1.45 -7.47 -14.06
CA ARG A 25 -0.78 -6.83 -15.19
C ARG A 25 -1.42 -5.49 -15.54
N GLN A 26 -2.75 -5.40 -15.55
CA GLN A 26 -3.47 -4.15 -15.82
C GLN A 26 -3.11 -3.05 -14.81
N LEU A 27 -2.99 -3.41 -13.53
CA LEU A 27 -2.59 -2.49 -12.45
C LEU A 27 -1.14 -1.99 -12.56
N ARG A 28 -0.32 -2.59 -13.43
CA ARG A 28 1.13 -2.36 -13.53
C ARG A 28 1.59 -2.11 -14.97
N GLY A 29 0.72 -1.56 -15.81
CA GLY A 29 1.06 -1.19 -17.19
C GLY A 29 1.49 -2.40 -18.05
N GLY A 30 0.83 -3.54 -17.86
CA GLY A 30 1.08 -4.79 -18.60
C GLY A 30 2.15 -5.70 -17.97
N ARG A 31 2.88 -5.22 -16.96
CA ARG A 31 3.94 -6.00 -16.30
C ARG A 31 3.41 -6.73 -15.08
N GLU A 32 4.02 -7.85 -14.72
CA GLU A 32 3.69 -8.52 -13.46
C GLU A 32 4.36 -7.84 -12.25
N ASN A 33 5.36 -7.01 -12.48
CA ASN A 33 6.09 -6.26 -11.45
C ASN A 33 6.43 -4.85 -11.94
N ASP A 34 6.40 -3.89 -11.01
CA ASP A 34 6.88 -2.53 -11.25
C ASP A 34 7.93 -2.18 -10.18
N PRO A 35 9.21 -2.00 -10.55
CA PRO A 35 10.26 -1.64 -9.59
C PRO A 35 10.22 -0.17 -9.19
N ASN A 36 9.55 0.70 -9.95
CA ASN A 36 9.61 2.14 -9.73
C ASN A 36 8.89 2.55 -8.45
N PHE A 37 9.55 3.40 -7.66
CA PHE A 37 8.96 3.94 -6.45
C PHE A 37 7.78 4.86 -6.80
N GLY A 38 6.75 4.88 -5.95
CA GLY A 38 5.48 5.58 -6.24
C GLY A 38 4.52 4.72 -7.07
N THR A 39 4.84 4.45 -8.34
CA THR A 39 3.94 3.69 -9.23
C THR A 39 3.70 2.26 -8.71
N ARG A 40 4.70 1.64 -8.07
CA ARG A 40 4.54 0.33 -7.40
C ARG A 40 3.53 0.32 -6.24
N MET A 41 3.24 1.47 -5.63
CA MET A 41 2.35 1.60 -4.46
C MET A 41 0.93 2.01 -4.83
N THR A 42 0.76 2.76 -5.92
CA THR A 42 -0.56 3.27 -6.35
C THR A 42 -1.22 2.36 -7.38
N GLY A 43 -0.44 1.77 -8.29
CA GLY A 43 -0.95 1.12 -9.48
C GLY A 43 -1.51 2.12 -10.50
N THR A 44 -1.88 1.62 -11.69
CA THR A 44 -2.41 2.44 -12.80
C THR A 44 -3.63 1.79 -13.46
N GLY A 45 -4.35 2.59 -14.26
CA GLY A 45 -5.49 2.12 -15.05
C GLY A 45 -6.80 1.95 -14.27
N THR A 46 -7.83 1.50 -14.96
CA THR A 46 -9.22 1.47 -14.47
C THR A 46 -9.41 0.65 -13.19
N TYR A 47 -8.70 -0.46 -13.04
CA TYR A 47 -8.77 -1.26 -11.80
C TYR A 47 -8.19 -0.51 -10.60
N ALA A 48 -7.11 0.25 -10.79
CA ALA A 48 -6.52 1.05 -9.71
C ALA A 48 -7.50 2.16 -9.29
N GLU A 49 -8.11 2.85 -10.26
CA GLU A 49 -9.14 3.86 -10.01
C GLU A 49 -10.36 3.29 -9.29
N LEU A 50 -10.83 2.10 -9.70
CA LEU A 50 -11.95 1.41 -9.06
C LEU A 50 -11.65 1.10 -7.59
N ILE A 51 -10.46 0.55 -7.31
CA ILE A 51 -10.01 0.26 -5.94
C ILE A 51 -9.91 1.55 -5.13
N ALA A 52 -9.32 2.62 -5.69
CA ALA A 52 -9.19 3.91 -5.03
C ALA A 52 -10.56 4.52 -4.68
N ASN A 53 -11.52 4.43 -5.60
CA ASN A 53 -12.88 4.93 -5.39
C ASN A 53 -13.62 4.12 -4.31
N ARG A 54 -13.52 2.79 -4.33
CA ARG A 54 -14.08 1.93 -3.28
C ARG A 54 -13.51 2.29 -1.90
N PHE A 55 -12.20 2.51 -1.83
CA PHE A 55 -11.54 2.92 -0.59
C PHE A 55 -12.04 4.29 -0.10
N LYS A 56 -12.10 5.30 -0.99
CA LYS A 56 -12.63 6.63 -0.65
C LYS A 56 -14.06 6.57 -0.12
N ILE A 57 -14.93 5.78 -0.74
CA ILE A 57 -16.32 5.59 -0.31
C ILE A 57 -16.37 4.94 1.08
N ALA A 58 -15.56 3.90 1.31
CA ALA A 58 -15.48 3.24 2.61
C ALA A 58 -15.02 4.22 3.71
N CYS A 59 -13.97 5.01 3.44
CA CYS A 59 -13.51 6.03 4.37
C CYS A 59 -14.62 7.04 4.72
N ARG A 60 -15.34 7.54 3.72
CA ARG A 60 -16.47 8.45 3.95
C ARG A 60 -17.56 7.79 4.80
N LYS A 61 -17.90 6.53 4.52
CA LYS A 61 -18.95 5.79 5.24
C LYS A 61 -18.61 5.56 6.72
N PHE A 62 -17.35 5.29 7.02
CA PHE A 62 -16.89 4.93 8.37
C PHE A 62 -16.20 6.08 9.12
N GLY A 63 -16.21 7.30 8.57
CA GLY A 63 -15.56 8.45 9.19
C GLY A 63 -14.03 8.34 9.28
N LEU A 64 -13.40 7.59 8.38
CA LEU A 64 -11.95 7.42 8.32
C LEU A 64 -11.32 8.45 7.36
N ASN A 65 -10.02 8.70 7.51
CA ASN A 65 -9.25 9.61 6.65
C ASN A 65 -9.87 11.01 6.48
N GLN A 66 -10.60 11.50 7.49
CA GLN A 66 -11.26 12.81 7.44
C GLN A 66 -10.30 13.98 7.56
N LYS A 67 -9.13 13.75 8.16
CA LYS A 67 -8.08 14.73 8.32
C LYS A 67 -6.89 14.34 7.46
N ARG A 68 -6.23 15.31 6.84
CA ARG A 68 -4.98 15.05 6.13
C ARG A 68 -3.94 14.60 7.16
N ARG A 69 -3.12 13.62 6.76
CA ARG A 69 -1.98 13.18 7.59
C ARG A 69 -1.12 14.41 7.91
N GLY A 70 -0.95 14.70 9.20
CA GLY A 70 -0.20 15.86 9.70
C GLY A 70 -1.03 17.12 9.98
N GLU A 71 -2.36 17.10 9.79
CA GLU A 71 -3.23 18.19 10.27
C GLU A 71 -3.33 18.22 11.79
N GLU A 72 -3.27 17.05 12.43
CA GLU A 72 -3.14 17.00 13.88
C GLU A 72 -1.71 17.34 14.28
N PRO A 73 -1.52 18.30 15.21
CA PRO A 73 -0.20 18.57 15.74
C PRO A 73 0.37 17.31 16.39
N PHE A 74 1.63 17.02 16.10
CA PHE A 74 2.33 15.95 16.81
C PHE A 74 2.43 16.32 18.28
N GLU A 75 2.09 15.37 19.16
CA GLU A 75 2.35 15.58 20.58
C GLU A 75 3.85 15.39 20.83
N CYS A 76 4.55 16.50 20.96
CA CYS A 76 6.00 16.55 21.15
C CYS A 76 6.40 16.83 22.60
N ALA A 77 5.47 17.02 23.54
CA ALA A 77 5.84 17.38 24.92
C ALA A 77 6.64 16.27 25.64
N ARG A 78 6.57 15.02 25.15
CA ARG A 78 7.37 13.90 25.65
C ARG A 78 8.69 13.69 24.88
N PHE A 79 8.93 14.46 23.84
CA PHE A 79 10.17 14.36 23.08
C PHE A 79 11.33 14.90 23.92
N ARG A 80 12.33 14.06 24.16
CA ARG A 80 13.59 14.46 24.78
C ARG A 80 14.68 14.37 23.71
N PRO A 81 15.35 15.48 23.35
CA PRO A 81 16.48 15.41 22.44
C PRO A 81 17.57 14.50 23.03
N PRO A 82 18.30 13.74 22.19
CA PRO A 82 19.38 12.89 22.68
C PRO A 82 20.49 13.74 23.33
N SER A 83 21.25 13.12 24.26
CA SER A 83 22.42 13.77 24.83
C SER A 83 23.45 14.09 23.73
N LEU A 84 24.26 15.14 23.91
CA LEU A 84 25.32 15.51 22.96
C LEU A 84 26.34 14.39 22.73
N GLY A 85 26.43 13.42 23.64
CA GLY A 85 27.26 12.21 23.52
C GLY A 85 26.62 11.07 22.72
N GLY A 86 25.41 11.26 22.14
CA GLY A 86 24.73 10.28 21.29
C GLY A 86 24.11 9.09 22.02
N GLN A 87 24.37 8.92 23.31
CA GLN A 87 23.80 7.86 24.13
C GLN A 87 22.46 8.31 24.73
N MET A 88 21.40 7.53 24.48
CA MET A 88 20.12 7.69 25.16
C MET A 88 20.19 7.15 26.59
N THR A 89 19.54 7.81 27.54
CA THR A 89 19.43 7.32 28.92
C THR A 89 18.52 6.09 28.97
N LEU A 90 18.99 5.02 29.62
CA LEU A 90 18.15 3.89 29.96
C LEU A 90 17.38 4.26 31.24
N PHE A 91 16.09 4.50 31.05
CA PHE A 91 15.06 4.83 32.06
C PHE A 91 15.11 6.28 32.60
#